data_AF-A0A2R6D8T2-F1
#
_entry.id   AF-A0A2R6D8T2-F1
#
_cell.length_a   1.000
_cell.length_b   1.000
_cell.length_c   1.000
_cell.angle_alpha   90.00
_cell.angle_beta   90.00
_cell.angle_gamma   90.00
#
_symmetry.space_group_name_H-M   'P 1'
#
loop_
_entity.id
_entity.type
_entity.pdbx_description
1 polymer ?
#
loop_
_entity_poly.entity_id
_entity_poly.type
_entity_poly.pdbx_seq_one_letter_code
_entity_poly.pdbx_strand_id
1 'polypeptide(L)' 'MTVLAVTEHRRGELRAPSFELITAGRRLADDLGGELHLAVIGGDVERYADQLNREGVDGIHTVAVGE' A
#
# COMPACT_ATOMS: atom_id res chain seq x y z
N MET A 1 5.09 -13.79 8.52
CA MET A 1 5.37 -12.44 9.07
C MET A 1 4.80 -11.44 8.07
N THR A 2 4.34 -10.27 8.49
CA THR A 2 3.71 -9.32 7.56
C THR A 2 4.51 -8.03 7.51
N VAL A 3 4.84 -7.58 6.30
CA VAL A 3 5.37 -6.24 6.04
C VAL A 3 4.17 -5.35 5.73
N LEU A 4 3.95 -4.32 6.53
CA LEU A 4 2.91 -3.31 6.29
C LEU A 4 3.57 -2.02 5.81
N ALA A 5 3.26 -1.58 4.59
CA ALA A 5 3.69 -0.29 4.06
C ALA A 5 2.52 0.70 4.03
N VAL A 6 2.73 1.90 4.58
CA VAL A 6 1.74 2.98 4.54
C VAL A 6 1.96 3.80 3.28
N THR A 7 0.93 3.88 2.44
CA THR A 7 0.96 4.64 1.19
C THR A 7 0.59 6.10 1.41
N GLU A 8 1.12 6.96 0.56
CA GLU A 8 0.88 8.40 0.59
C GLU A 8 0.04 8.83 -0.62
N HIS A 9 -0.95 9.70 -0.36
CA HIS A 9 -1.63 10.49 -1.36
C HIS A 9 -1.63 11.96 -0.95
N ARG A 10 -1.77 12.85 -1.94
CA ARG A 10 -1.89 14.28 -1.71
C ARG A 10 -2.77 14.88 -2.80
N ARG A 11 -3.71 15.75 -2.42
CA ARG A 11 -4.60 16.47 -3.36
C ARG A 11 -5.34 15.51 -4.32
N GLY A 12 -5.78 14.37 -3.82
CA GLY A 12 -6.58 13.43 -4.60
C GLY A 12 -5.76 12.41 -5.40
N GLU A 13 -4.43 12.43 -5.32
CA GLU A 13 -3.57 11.55 -6.13
C GLU A 13 -2.57 10.77 -5.27
N LEU A 14 -2.37 9.48 -5.59
CA LEU A 14 -1.28 8.68 -5.05
C LEU A 14 0.06 9.24 -5.52
N ARG A 15 1.03 9.28 -4.62
CA ARG A 15 2.37 9.71 -4.98
C ARG A 15 3.19 8.53 -5.52
N ALA A 16 4.14 8.83 -6.40
CA ALA A 16 5.04 7.83 -6.99
C ALA A 16 5.71 6.90 -5.96
N PRO A 17 6.20 7.40 -4.80
CA PRO A 17 6.81 6.52 -3.79
C PRO A 17 5.88 5.41 -3.29
N SER A 18 4.56 5.59 -3.28
CA SER A 18 3.61 4.55 -2.89
C SER A 18 3.69 3.30 -3.79
N PHE A 19 4.04 3.47 -5.07
CA PHE A 19 4.26 2.36 -6.00
C PHE A 19 5.67 1.77 -5.85
N GLU A 20 6.67 2.59 -5.55
CA GLU A 20 8.04 2.12 -5.27
C GLU A 20 8.09 1.23 -4.02
N LEU A 21 7.27 1.56 -3.01
CA LEU A 21 7.10 0.76 -1.79
C LEU A 21 6.62 -0.67 -2.08
N ILE A 22 5.92 -0.93 -3.18
CA ILE A 22 5.48 -2.29 -3.53
C ILE A 22 6.70 -3.16 -3.83
N THR A 23 7.63 -2.65 -4.64
CA THR A 23 8.83 -3.41 -5.01
C THR A 23 9.74 -3.63 -3.79
N ALA A 24 9.97 -2.58 -2.99
CA ALA A 24 10.82 -2.68 -1.81
C ALA A 24 10.18 -3.56 -0.72
N GLY A 25 8.88 -3.39 -0.49
CA GLY A 25 8.11 -4.15 0.48
C GLY A 25 8.00 -5.63 0.11
N ARG A 26 7.81 -5.96 -1.17
CA ARG A 26 7.75 -7.36 -1.63
C ARG A 26 9.07 -8.07 -1.38
N ARG A 27 10.20 -7.45 -1.73
CA ARG A 27 11.54 -8.02 -1.47
C ARG A 27 11.75 -8.27 0.01
N LEU A 28 11.38 -7.31 0.86
CA LEU A 28 11.49 -7.49 2.31
C LEU A 28 10.56 -8.60 2.82
N ALA A 29 9.33 -8.70 2.30
CA ALA A 29 8.40 -9.76 2.64
C ALA A 29 8.95 -11.13 2.22
N ASP A 30 9.54 -11.25 1.03
CA ASP A 30 10.20 -12.47 0.55
C ASP A 30 11.37 -12.89 1.47
N ASP A 31 12.25 -11.95 1.83
CA ASP A 31 13.38 -12.20 2.72
C ASP A 31 12.94 -12.69 4.12
N LEU A 32 11.73 -12.29 4.55
CA LEU A 32 11.11 -12.67 5.82
C LEU A 32 10.16 -13.89 5.69
N GLY A 33 9.99 -14.46 4.49
CA GLY A 33 9.04 -15.54 4.22
C GLY A 33 7.59 -15.14 4.54
N GLY A 34 7.19 -13.94 4.14
CA GLY A 34 5.99 -13.26 4.58
C GLY A 34 5.15 -12.64 3.47
N GLU A 35 4.14 -11.87 3.90
CA GLU A 35 3.17 -11.18 3.05
C GLU A 35 3.43 -9.67 3.06
N LEU A 36 3.21 -9.02 1.93
CA LEU A 36 3.17 -7.57 1.79
C LEU A 36 1.73 -7.06 1.85
N HIS A 37 1.45 -6.25 2.85
CA HIS A 37 0.20 -5.49 2.92
C HIS A 37 0.46 -3.99 2.75
N LEU A 38 -0.51 -3.30 2.15
CA LEU A 38 -0.52 -1.85 2.04
C LEU A 38 -1.63 -1.26 2.92
N ALA A 39 -1.38 -0.09 3.50
CA ALA A 39 -2.41 0.74 4.13
C ALA A 39 -2.58 2.03 3.34
N VAL A 40 -3.83 2.41 3.07
CA VAL A 40 -4.19 3.72 2.52
C VAL A 40 -5.24 4.38 3.41
N ILE A 41 -4.97 5.63 3.80
CA ILE A 41 -5.71 6.34 4.85
C ILE A 41 -6.23 7.67 4.29
N GLY A 42 -7.54 7.89 4.40
CA GLY A 42 -8.23 9.12 3.99
C GLY A 42 -8.41 9.28 2.47
N GLY A 43 -9.33 10.15 2.09
CA GLY A 43 -9.66 10.41 0.68
C GLY A 43 -10.51 9.31 0.04
N ASP A 44 -10.37 9.14 -1.27
CA ASP A 44 -11.07 8.13 -2.07
C ASP A 44 -10.32 6.79 -1.99
N VAL A 45 -10.41 6.14 -0.83
CA VAL A 45 -9.62 4.94 -0.50
C VAL A 45 -9.96 3.75 -1.39
N GLU A 46 -11.19 3.66 -1.89
CA GLU A 46 -11.58 2.66 -2.89
C GLU A 46 -10.80 2.85 -4.19
N ARG A 47 -10.80 4.08 -4.74
CA ARG A 47 -10.01 4.39 -5.95
C ARG A 47 -8.52 4.20 -5.74
N TYR A 48 -8.00 4.48 -4.55
CA TYR A 48 -6.58 4.25 -4.25
C TYR A 48 -6.26 2.76 -4.13
N ALA A 49 -7.12 1.97 -3.48
CA ALA A 49 -6.94 0.52 -3.37
C ALA A 49 -6.91 -0.14 -4.76
N ASP A 50 -7.81 0.26 -5.67
CA ASP A 50 -7.81 -0.24 -7.04
C ASP A 50 -6.49 0.05 -7.77
N GLN A 51 -5.92 1.25 -7.58
CA GLN A 51 -4.63 1.62 -8.17
C GLN A 51 -3.45 0.88 -7.57
N LEU A 52 -3.50 0.59 -6.26
CA LEU A 52 -2.47 -0.09 -5.48
C LEU A 52 -2.53 -1.62 -5.62
N ASN A 53 -3.64 -2.17 -6.12
CA ASN A 53 -3.80 -3.60 -6.39
C ASN A 53 -2.91 -4.04 -7.57
N ARG A 54 -1.64 -4.28 -7.26
CA ARG A 54 -0.59 -4.64 -8.22
C ARG A 54 0.06 -5.95 -7.82
N GLU A 55 0.77 -6.54 -8.76
CA GLU A 55 1.56 -7.74 -8.52
C GLU A 55 2.49 -7.56 -7.31
N GLY A 56 2.50 -8.57 -6.43
CA GLY A 56 3.31 -8.59 -5.21
C GLY A 56 2.64 -8.01 -3.97
N VAL A 57 1.44 -7.43 -4.09
CA VAL A 57 0.61 -7.00 -2.94
C VAL A 57 -0.33 -8.12 -2.55
N ASP A 58 -0.25 -8.58 -1.29
CA ASP A 58 -1.06 -9.67 -0.75
C ASP A 58 -2.35 -9.14 -0.09
N GLY A 59 -2.36 -7.90 0.39
CA GLY A 59 -3.55 -7.27 0.96
C GLY A 59 -3.50 -5.74 1.00
N ILE A 60 -4.67 -5.11 0.92
CA ILE A 60 -4.83 -3.65 1.03
C ILE A 60 -5.84 -3.34 2.13
N HIS A 61 -5.40 -2.55 3.10
CA HIS A 61 -6.22 -2.06 4.20
C HIS A 61 -6.62 -0.62 3.91
N THR A 62 -7.93 -0.37 3.82
CA THR A 62 -8.48 0.97 3.62
C THR A 62 -8.97 1.53 4.95
N VAL A 63 -8.63 2.79 5.22
CA VAL A 63 -9.14 3.54 6.37
C VAL A 63 -9.69 4.87 5.87
N ALA A 64 -11.01 5.01 5.82
CA ALA A 64 -11.64 6.17 5.19
C ALA A 64 -11.39 7.51 5.91
N VAL A 65 -11.07 7.48 7.21
CA VAL A 65 -10.86 8.68 8.04
C VAL A 65 -9.49 8.61 8.71
N GLY A 66 -8.64 9.61 8.45
CA GLY A 66 -7.42 9.87 9.21
C GLY A 66 -7.55 11.27 9.82
N GLU A 67 -7.55 11.36 11.15
CA GLU A 67 -7.46 12.65 11.86
C GLU A 67 -6.02 13.16 11.96
#